data_AF-A0A368S7F1-F1
#
_entry.id   AF-A0A368S7F1-F1
#
_cell.length_a   1.000
_cell.length_b   1.000
_cell.length_c   1.000
_cell.angle_alpha   90.00
_cell.angle_beta   90.00
_cell.angle_gamma   90.00
#
_symmetry.space_group_name_H-M   'P 1'
#
loop_
_entity.id
_entity.type
_entity.pdbx_description
1 polymer ?
#
loop_
_entity_poly.entity_id
_entity_poly.type
_entity_poly.pdbx_seq_one_letter_code
_entity_poly.pdbx_strand_id
1 'polypeptide(L)'
;MSILEKRVEYNFPYSLLSDETGGSLQSLHLVSCAFHPRTALGCHKNLYPSYVHITGEELEHFVSSCSSLVQLLISRCNDIVCFRGYQAYVLRHLNHFHVTECQKLGVIEINAPKLSNFVCLGAEVKHITMMGAN
;
A
#
# COMPACT_ATOMS: atom_id res chain seq x y z
N MET A 1 33.66 7.06 12.77
CA MET A 1 33.31 6.86 11.36
C MET A 1 32.54 5.55 11.25
N SER A 2 31.22 5.60 11.19
CA SER A 2 30.43 4.43 10.82
C SER A 2 30.39 4.40 9.29
N ILE A 3 31.08 3.43 8.70
CA ILE A 3 30.81 3.03 7.33
C ILE A 3 29.44 2.35 7.41
N LEU A 4 28.38 3.15 7.23
CA LEU A 4 27.09 2.59 6.86
C LEU A 4 27.29 2.09 5.44
N GLU A 5 27.75 0.85 5.30
CA GLU A 5 27.61 0.14 4.04
C GLU A 5 26.13 0.22 3.70
N LYS A 6 25.82 1.03 2.71
CA LYS A 6 24.49 1.15 2.15
C LYS A 6 24.18 -0.22 1.55
N ARG A 7 23.59 -1.11 2.35
CA ARG A 7 23.18 -2.44 1.88
C ARG A 7 22.36 -2.19 0.62
N VAL A 8 22.77 -2.81 -0.48
CA VAL A 8 21.99 -2.77 -1.71
C VAL A 8 20.70 -3.50 -1.38
N GLU A 9 19.64 -2.73 -1.25
CA GLU A 9 18.34 -3.27 -0.96
C GLU A 9 17.78 -3.99 -2.18
N TYR A 10 17.13 -5.12 -1.96
CA TYR A 10 16.53 -5.89 -3.04
C TYR A 10 15.37 -5.09 -3.63
N ASN A 11 15.46 -4.80 -4.93
CA ASN A 11 14.37 -4.19 -5.68
C ASN A 11 13.47 -5.31 -6.21
N PHE A 12 12.26 -5.45 -5.67
CA PHE A 12 11.32 -6.46 -6.14
C PHE A 12 10.88 -6.13 -7.58
N PRO A 13 11.04 -7.06 -8.55
CA PRO A 13 10.67 -6.81 -9.94
C PRO A 13 9.15 -6.86 -10.09
N TYR A 14 8.50 -5.70 -10.05
CA TYR A 14 7.04 -5.58 -10.15
C TYR A 14 6.49 -6.18 -11.46
N SER A 15 7.29 -6.29 -12.52
CA SER A 15 6.91 -6.95 -13.78
C SER A 15 6.52 -8.43 -13.61
N LEU A 16 6.91 -9.09 -12.52
CA LEU A 16 6.40 -10.43 -12.20
C LEU A 16 4.89 -10.44 -11.92
N LEU A 17 4.29 -9.27 -11.68
CA LEU A 17 2.87 -9.10 -11.40
C LEU A 17 2.09 -8.67 -12.65
N SER A 18 2.75 -8.33 -13.77
CA SER A 18 2.08 -7.94 -15.02
C SER A 18 1.77 -9.18 -15.88
N ASP A 19 0.50 -9.56 -15.86
CA ASP A 19 -0.27 -10.39 -16.80
C ASP A 19 0.38 -11.67 -17.41
N GLU A 20 -0.03 -12.80 -16.82
CA GLU A 20 -0.15 -14.19 -17.35
C GLU A 20 -0.47 -15.14 -16.16
N THR A 21 -0.01 -14.76 -14.96
CA THR A 21 -0.27 -15.44 -13.66
C THR A 21 -1.03 -14.58 -12.64
N GLY A 22 -1.20 -13.28 -12.92
CA GLY A 22 -1.79 -12.28 -12.01
C GLY A 22 -3.28 -12.45 -11.71
N GLY A 23 -4.01 -13.30 -12.44
CA GLY A 23 -5.42 -13.58 -12.18
C GLY A 23 -5.68 -14.50 -10.97
N SER A 24 -4.67 -15.24 -10.52
CA SER A 24 -4.80 -16.20 -9.40
C SER A 24 -4.17 -15.71 -8.10
N LEU A 25 -3.26 -14.72 -8.17
CA LEU A 25 -2.49 -14.29 -7.00
C LEU A 25 -3.39 -13.53 -6.02
N GLN A 26 -3.73 -14.18 -4.91
CA GLN A 26 -4.67 -13.63 -3.94
C GLN A 26 -4.01 -12.66 -2.96
N SER A 27 -2.78 -12.97 -2.53
CA SER A 27 -2.08 -12.21 -1.49
C SER A 27 -0.65 -11.92 -1.91
N LEU A 28 -0.23 -10.67 -1.76
CA LEU A 28 1.15 -10.23 -1.97
C LEU A 28 1.71 -9.68 -0.66
N HIS A 29 2.73 -10.36 -0.12
CA HIS A 29 3.46 -9.95 1.08
C HIS A 29 4.87 -9.53 0.69
N LEU A 30 5.23 -8.29 1.00
CA LEU A 30 6.55 -7.74 0.71
C LEU A 30 7.19 -7.30 2.03
N VAL A 31 8.41 -7.77 2.29
CA VAL A 31 9.12 -7.50 3.55
C VAL A 31 10.56 -7.12 3.27
N SER A 32 10.99 -5.96 3.80
CA SER A 32 12.38 -5.49 3.72
C SER A 32 12.94 -5.42 2.29
N CYS A 33 12.18 -4.79 1.39
CA CYS A 33 12.56 -4.60 -0.01
C CYS A 33 12.10 -3.24 -0.54
N ALA A 34 12.66 -2.85 -1.69
CA ALA A 34 12.17 -1.72 -2.45
C ALA A 34 11.09 -2.18 -3.45
N PHE A 35 10.01 -1.40 -3.57
CA PHE A 35 8.88 -1.72 -4.44
C PHE A 35 8.37 -0.46 -5.14
N HIS A 36 8.66 -0.37 -6.44
CA HIS A 36 8.41 0.81 -7.27
C HIS A 36 7.52 0.47 -8.48
N PRO A 37 6.21 0.22 -8.27
CA PRO A 37 5.29 -0.12 -9.35
C PRO A 37 5.06 1.07 -10.29
N ARG A 38 5.29 0.87 -11.60
CA ARG A 38 5.15 1.92 -12.64
C ARG A 38 4.11 1.64 -13.72
N THR A 39 3.50 0.46 -13.70
CA THR A 39 2.44 0.07 -14.65
C THR A 39 1.32 -0.60 -13.90
N ALA A 40 0.15 -0.70 -14.54
CA ALA A 40 -0.96 -1.46 -14.02
C ALA A 40 -0.58 -2.94 -13.86
N LEU A 41 -0.96 -3.55 -12.74
CA LEU A 41 -0.57 -4.92 -12.37
C LEU A 41 -1.79 -5.83 -12.26
N GLY A 42 -1.53 -7.15 -12.33
CA GLY A 42 -2.51 -8.18 -12.00
C GLY A 42 -3.10 -7.95 -10.60
N CYS A 43 -4.40 -8.18 -10.48
CA CYS A 43 -5.19 -7.71 -9.35
C CYS A 43 -5.13 -8.66 -8.15
N HIS A 44 -4.56 -8.18 -7.03
CA HIS A 44 -4.47 -8.93 -5.77
C HIS A 44 -5.64 -8.63 -4.84
N LYS A 45 -6.11 -9.63 -4.10
CA LYS A 45 -7.11 -9.42 -3.04
C LYS A 45 -6.50 -8.79 -1.80
N ASN A 46 -5.26 -9.14 -1.48
CA ASN A 46 -4.62 -8.70 -0.25
C ASN A 46 -3.19 -8.22 -0.49
N LEU A 47 -2.83 -7.08 0.11
CA LEU A 47 -1.52 -6.46 0.00
C LEU A 47 -0.94 -6.14 1.38
N TYR A 48 0.28 -6.61 1.65
CA TYR A 48 0.94 -6.52 2.96
C TYR A 48 2.41 -6.05 2.85
N PRO A 49 2.68 -4.76 2.58
CA PRO A 49 4.02 -4.20 2.62
C PRO A 49 4.47 -3.95 4.06
N SER A 50 5.66 -4.46 4.41
CA SER A 50 6.30 -4.28 5.72
C SER A 50 7.77 -3.91 5.55
N TYR A 51 8.21 -2.79 6.13
CA TYR A 51 9.57 -2.27 5.88
C TYR A 51 9.88 -2.11 4.39
N VAL A 52 8.87 -1.73 3.59
CA VAL A 52 9.03 -1.58 2.14
C VAL A 52 9.31 -0.12 1.81
N HIS A 53 10.28 0.11 0.94
CA HIS A 53 10.51 1.42 0.34
C HIS A 53 9.53 1.62 -0.82
N ILE A 54 8.43 2.31 -0.51
CA ILE A 54 7.37 2.71 -1.44
C ILE A 54 6.85 4.08 -1.01
N THR A 55 6.66 4.97 -1.99
CA THR A 55 6.07 6.29 -1.77
C THR A 55 4.54 6.24 -1.75
N GLY A 56 3.91 7.30 -1.25
CA GLY A 56 2.45 7.47 -1.31
C GLY A 56 1.91 7.40 -2.74
N GLU A 57 2.55 8.12 -3.66
CA GLU A 57 2.16 8.19 -5.07
C GLU A 57 2.27 6.82 -5.76
N GLU A 58 3.33 6.07 -5.48
CA GLU A 58 3.52 4.71 -6.01
C GLU A 58 2.46 3.75 -5.46
N LEU A 59 2.13 3.86 -4.18
CA LEU A 59 1.08 3.05 -3.56
C LEU A 59 -0.30 3.39 -4.14
N GLU A 60 -0.61 4.68 -4.31
CA GLU A 60 -1.85 5.14 -4.97
C GLU A 60 -1.95 4.61 -6.39
N HIS A 61 -0.87 4.72 -7.17
CA HIS A 61 -0.80 4.18 -8.52
C HIS A 61 -1.02 2.67 -8.53
N PHE A 62 -0.32 1.93 -7.66
CA PHE A 62 -0.48 0.49 -7.51
C PHE A 62 -1.91 0.08 -7.21
N VAL A 63 -2.49 0.70 -6.18
CA VAL A 63 -3.86 0.42 -5.73
C VAL A 63 -4.86 0.73 -6.83
N SER A 64 -4.71 1.86 -7.54
CA SER A 64 -5.60 2.25 -8.64
C SER A 64 -5.69 1.23 -9.78
N SER A 65 -4.64 0.40 -9.94
CA SER A 65 -4.59 -0.67 -10.94
C SER A 65 -5.11 -2.02 -10.48
N CYS A 66 -5.22 -2.22 -9.17
CA CYS A 66 -5.84 -3.42 -8.61
C CYS A 66 -7.35 -3.27 -8.74
N SER A 67 -8.11 -4.27 -9.20
CA SER A 67 -9.60 -4.22 -9.25
C SER A 67 -10.27 -5.03 -8.15
N SER A 68 -9.51 -5.90 -7.48
CA SER A 68 -10.01 -6.90 -6.53
C SER A 68 -9.50 -6.72 -5.09
N LEU A 69 -8.86 -5.59 -4.77
CA LEU A 69 -8.25 -5.36 -3.45
C LEU A 69 -9.31 -5.28 -2.33
N VAL A 70 -9.16 -6.15 -1.34
CA VAL A 70 -10.01 -6.30 -0.15
C VAL A 70 -9.26 -5.92 1.12
N GLN A 71 -7.97 -6.25 1.22
CA GLN A 71 -7.15 -5.95 2.39
C GLN A 71 -5.88 -5.20 2.02
N LEU A 72 -5.59 -4.11 2.74
CA LEU A 72 -4.36 -3.35 2.64
C LEU A 72 -3.79 -3.16 4.03
N LEU A 73 -2.72 -3.88 4.39
CA LEU A 73 -2.07 -3.72 5.69
C LEU A 73 -0.62 -3.24 5.50
N ILE A 74 -0.35 -2.02 5.89
CA ILE A 74 0.92 -1.34 5.70
C ILE A 74 1.62 -1.25 7.05
N SER A 75 2.86 -1.73 7.13
CA SER A 75 3.65 -1.65 8.36
C SER A 75 5.02 -1.04 8.10
N ARG A 76 5.42 -0.06 8.92
CA ARG A 76 6.79 0.50 8.94
C ARG A 76 7.30 0.97 7.57
N CYS A 77 6.41 1.40 6.69
CA CYS A 77 6.74 1.95 5.37
C CYS A 77 6.89 3.47 5.49
N ASN A 78 8.10 3.91 5.83
CA ASN A 78 8.37 5.30 6.22
C ASN A 78 8.56 6.26 5.04
N ASP A 79 8.44 5.81 3.81
CA ASP A 79 8.50 6.68 2.62
C ASP A 79 7.11 7.15 2.17
N ILE A 80 6.07 6.61 2.78
CA ILE A 80 4.68 7.04 2.59
C ILE A 80 4.43 8.27 3.46
N VAL A 81 4.37 9.45 2.83
CA VAL A 81 4.07 10.72 3.50
C VAL A 81 2.57 11.04 3.48
N CYS A 82 1.90 10.67 2.38
CA CYS A 82 0.45 10.81 2.22
C CYS A 82 -0.10 9.61 1.46
N PHE A 83 -1.37 9.28 1.69
CA PHE A 83 -2.10 8.30 0.90
C PHE A 83 -3.47 8.85 0.54
N ARG A 84 -3.66 9.18 -0.73
CA ARG A 84 -4.85 9.79 -1.33
C ARG A 84 -5.47 8.84 -2.36
N GLY A 85 -6.08 7.79 -1.85
CA GLY A 85 -6.73 6.77 -2.68
C GLY A 85 -8.16 7.10 -3.13
N TYR A 86 -8.68 8.31 -2.88
CA TYR A 86 -10.11 8.59 -3.08
C TYR A 86 -10.60 8.52 -4.54
N GLN A 87 -9.71 8.64 -5.53
CA GLN A 87 -10.03 8.40 -6.95
C GLN A 87 -9.97 6.92 -7.35
N ALA A 88 -9.38 6.06 -6.53
CA ALA A 88 -9.22 4.65 -6.86
C ALA A 88 -10.55 3.91 -6.63
N TYR A 89 -11.30 3.68 -7.71
CA TYR A 89 -12.59 2.97 -7.68
C TYR A 89 -12.51 1.61 -6.95
N VAL A 90 -11.35 0.94 -7.03
CA VAL A 90 -11.09 -0.31 -6.32
C VAL A 90 -11.30 -0.25 -4.82
N LEU A 91 -11.06 0.91 -4.19
CA LEU A 91 -11.18 1.03 -2.73
C LEU A 91 -12.63 0.83 -2.26
N ARG A 92 -13.60 0.83 -3.17
CA ARG A 92 -14.98 0.39 -2.89
C ARG A 92 -15.12 -1.06 -2.47
N HIS A 93 -14.14 -1.91 -2.78
CA HIS A 93 -14.09 -3.30 -2.34
C HIS A 93 -13.22 -3.50 -1.09
N LEU A 94 -12.44 -2.48 -0.70
CA LEU A 94 -11.58 -2.53 0.46
C LEU A 94 -12.43 -2.69 1.72
N ASN A 95 -12.09 -3.69 2.52
CA ASN A 95 -12.79 -4.04 3.74
C ASN A 95 -11.90 -3.91 4.98
N HIS A 96 -10.59 -4.16 4.84
CA HIS A 96 -9.59 -3.95 5.90
C HIS A 96 -8.50 -2.99 5.43
N PHE A 97 -8.24 -1.96 6.22
CA PHE A 97 -7.14 -1.03 6.00
C PHE A 97 -6.38 -0.77 7.29
N HIS A 98 -5.16 -1.30 7.40
CA HIS A 98 -4.31 -1.08 8.56
C HIS A 98 -3.07 -0.30 8.17
N VAL A 99 -2.70 0.67 9.00
CA VAL A 99 -1.41 1.35 8.94
C VAL A 99 -0.78 1.27 10.31
N THR A 100 0.37 0.61 10.39
CA THR A 100 1.13 0.49 11.64
C THR A 100 2.53 1.06 11.49
N GLU A 101 2.95 1.87 12.45
CA GLU A 101 4.32 2.34 12.61
C GLU A 101 4.92 3.05 11.37
N CYS A 102 4.07 3.68 10.56
CA CYS A 102 4.47 4.48 9.40
C CYS A 102 4.68 5.94 9.84
N GLN A 103 5.88 6.25 10.32
CA GLN A 103 6.16 7.46 11.10
C GLN A 103 6.00 8.76 10.29
N LYS A 104 6.25 8.73 8.98
CA LYS A 104 6.15 9.91 8.11
C LYS A 104 4.76 10.13 7.54
N LEU A 105 3.83 9.19 7.73
CA LEU A 105 2.48 9.31 7.16
C LEU A 105 1.69 10.38 7.90
N GLY A 106 1.41 11.49 7.20
CA GLY A 106 0.68 12.63 7.76
C GLY A 106 -0.76 12.75 7.28
N VAL A 107 -1.12 12.14 6.14
CA VAL A 107 -2.43 12.31 5.51
C VAL A 107 -2.95 10.98 4.97
N ILE A 108 -4.21 10.66 5.26
CA ILE A 108 -4.97 9.55 4.68
C ILE A 108 -6.30 10.10 4.14
N GLU A 109 -6.55 9.93 2.85
CA GLU A 109 -7.79 10.33 2.18
C GLU A 109 -8.25 9.18 1.27
N ILE A 110 -9.34 8.50 1.62
CA ILE A 110 -9.86 7.37 0.84
C ILE A 110 -11.37 7.39 0.68
N ASN A 111 -11.85 6.71 -0.37
CA ASN A 111 -13.26 6.43 -0.59
C ASN A 111 -13.48 4.91 -0.55
N ALA A 112 -13.86 4.38 0.61
CA ALA A 112 -13.92 2.95 0.86
C ALA A 112 -15.23 2.54 1.54
N PRO A 113 -16.36 2.48 0.79
CA PRO A 113 -17.68 2.23 1.36
C PRO A 113 -17.90 0.88 2.04
N LYS A 114 -17.05 -0.12 1.78
CA LYS A 114 -17.12 -1.43 2.42
C LYS A 114 -16.11 -1.60 3.56
N LEU A 115 -15.41 -0.53 3.92
CA LEU A 115 -14.42 -0.56 4.99
C LEU A 115 -15.12 -0.85 6.31
N SER A 116 -14.85 -2.02 6.89
CA SER A 116 -15.41 -2.41 8.20
C SER A 116 -14.34 -2.46 9.28
N ASN A 117 -13.05 -2.45 8.91
CA ASN A 117 -11.95 -2.52 9.85
C ASN A 117 -10.83 -1.57 9.43
N PHE A 118 -10.69 -0.48 10.19
CA PHE A 118 -9.63 0.49 10.03
C PHE A 118 -8.78 0.55 11.30
N VAL A 119 -7.47 0.43 11.14
CA VAL A 119 -6.51 0.55 12.24
C VAL A 119 -5.39 1.50 11.83
N CYS A 120 -5.11 2.49 12.66
CA CYS A 120 -3.97 3.38 12.49
C CYS A 120 -3.23 3.50 13.83
N LEU A 121 -2.04 2.91 13.92
CA LEU A 121 -1.25 2.85 15.16
C LEU A 121 0.21 3.22 14.90
N GLY A 122 0.84 3.98 15.80
CA GLY A 122 2.26 4.34 15.68
C GLY A 122 2.59 5.24 14.47
N ALA A 123 1.57 5.87 13.87
CA ALA A 123 1.71 6.91 12.86
C ALA A 123 1.11 8.21 13.39
N GLU A 124 1.78 9.35 13.19
CA GLU A 124 1.29 10.68 13.59
C GLU A 124 0.43 11.30 12.48
N VAL A 125 -0.60 10.58 12.03
CA VAL A 125 -1.47 11.03 10.94
C VAL A 125 -2.30 12.23 11.41
N LYS A 126 -2.06 13.40 10.82
CA LYS A 126 -2.71 14.66 11.19
C LYS A 126 -4.07 14.83 10.54
N HIS A 127 -4.28 14.21 9.39
CA HIS A 127 -5.52 14.32 8.63
C HIS A 127 -5.98 12.96 8.12
N ILE A 128 -7.20 12.57 8.50
CA ILE A 128 -7.85 11.35 8.02
C ILE A 128 -9.23 11.74 7.49
N THR A 129 -9.45 11.51 6.19
CA THR A 129 -10.76 11.64 5.55
C THR A 129 -11.17 10.30 4.96
N MET A 130 -12.32 9.80 5.42
CA MET A 130 -12.92 8.54 4.98
C MET A 130 -14.28 8.86 4.34
N MET A 131 -14.41 8.68 3.03
CA MET A 131 -15.68 8.84 2.32
C MET A 131 -16.36 7.49 2.11
N GLY A 132 -17.68 7.48 2.26
CA GLY A 132 -18.52 6.32 1.97
C GLY A 132 -18.48 5.20 3.01
N ALA A 133 -17.53 5.19 3.95
CA ALA A 133 -17.49 4.23 5.04
C ALA A 133 -18.70 4.42 5.97
N ASN A 134 -19.45 3.35 6.22
CA ASN A 134 -20.62 3.34 7.11
C ASN A 134 -20.23 3.38 8.59
#